data_AF-A0A947ADW8-F1
#
_entry.id   AF-A0A947ADW8-F1
#
_cell.length_a   1.000
_cell.length_b   1.000
_cell.length_c   1.000
_cell.angle_alpha   90.00
_cell.angle_beta   90.00
_cell.angle_gamma   90.00
#
_symmetry.space_group_name_H-M   'P 1'
#
loop_
_entity.id
_entity.type
_entity.pdbx_description
1 polymer ?
#
loop_
_entity_poly.entity_id
_entity_poly.type
_entity_poly.pdbx_seq_one_letter_code
_entity_poly.pdbx_strand_id
1 'polypeptide(L)'
;MADQREIINRGNCFKLLAACFYEPDKDLLLEEQVCENLSKLLDTWASGAAKAAGEMALSLKTCSQDQLSIDHAALFVGPFELIAAPYGSVYKEQYRQVMGETTIDVLRFYQDAGLAVEIKEPPDHIA
;
A
#
# COMPACT_ATOMS: atom_id res chain seq x y z
N MET A 1 -3.79 27.41 1.21
CA MET A 1 -2.70 26.64 0.58
C MET A 1 -2.20 25.68 1.63
N ALA A 2 -2.17 24.37 1.34
CA ALA A 2 -1.62 23.40 2.28
C ALA A 2 -0.16 23.76 2.59
N ASP A 3 0.25 23.61 3.85
CA ASP A 3 1.64 23.84 4.26
C ASP A 3 2.54 22.89 3.45
N GLN A 4 3.67 23.37 2.91
CA GLN A 4 4.64 22.55 2.18
C GLN A 4 5.04 21.31 3.00
N ARG A 5 5.12 21.47 4.33
CA ARG A 5 5.40 20.38 5.25
C ARG A 5 4.29 19.33 5.30
N GLU A 6 3.03 19.75 5.21
CA GLU A 6 1.86 18.87 5.17
C GLU A 6 1.86 18.00 3.90
N ILE A 7 2.18 18.61 2.74
CA ILE A 7 2.27 17.90 1.46
C ILE A 7 3.35 16.82 1.52
N ILE A 8 4.54 17.16 2.03
CA ILE A 8 5.65 16.21 2.17
C ILE A 8 5.28 15.08 3.12
N ASN A 9 4.68 15.39 4.28
CA ASN A 9 4.28 14.38 5.25
C ASN A 9 3.25 13.40 4.66
N ARG A 10 2.23 13.92 3.97
CA ARG A 10 1.23 13.07 3.29
C ARG A 10 1.88 12.20 2.20
N GLY A 11 2.79 12.76 1.41
CA GLY A 11 3.54 11.99 0.41
C GLY A 11 4.35 10.86 1.05
N ASN A 12 4.99 11.11 2.20
CA ASN A 12 5.72 10.08 2.93
C ASN A 12 4.79 9.01 3.51
N CYS A 13 3.58 9.36 3.99
CA CYS A 13 2.59 8.36 4.39
C CYS A 13 2.25 7.40 3.25
N PHE A 14 1.99 7.92 2.05
CA PHE A 14 1.63 7.08 0.91
C PHE A 14 2.77 6.13 0.52
N LYS A 15 4.02 6.60 0.55
CA LYS A 15 5.20 5.76 0.29
C LYS A 15 5.34 4.61 1.30
N LEU A 16 5.22 4.92 2.59
CA LEU A 16 5.33 3.89 3.63
C LEU A 16 4.16 2.92 3.61
N LEU A 17 2.94 3.41 3.30
CA LEU A 17 1.78 2.54 3.15
C LEU A 17 1.94 1.60 1.95
N ALA A 18 2.38 2.12 0.80
CA ALA A 18 2.67 1.31 -0.38
C ALA A 18 3.70 0.21 -0.08
N ALA A 19 4.75 0.52 0.69
CA ALA A 19 5.73 -0.46 1.12
C ALA A 19 5.12 -1.68 1.83
N CYS A 20 4.00 -1.50 2.56
CA CYS A 20 3.31 -2.58 3.27
C CYS A 20 2.51 -3.54 2.35
N PHE A 21 2.37 -3.24 1.06
CA PHE A 21 1.66 -4.08 0.09
C PHE A 21 2.58 -4.86 -0.85
N TYR A 22 3.89 -4.54 -0.88
CA TYR A 22 4.88 -5.37 -1.56
C TYR A 22 5.20 -6.64 -0.74
N GLU A 23 5.91 -7.59 -1.36
CA GLU A 23 6.38 -8.79 -0.67
C GLU A 23 7.16 -8.38 0.59
N PRO A 24 6.78 -8.87 1.78
CA PRO A 24 7.32 -8.35 3.03
C PRO A 24 8.75 -8.85 3.24
N ASP A 25 9.65 -7.92 3.52
CA ASP A 25 10.95 -8.21 4.13
C ASP A 25 10.91 -7.67 5.56
N LYS A 26 10.82 -8.58 6.53
CA LYS A 26 10.66 -8.22 7.94
C LYS A 26 11.83 -7.38 8.44
N ASP A 27 13.06 -7.75 8.09
CA ASP A 27 14.26 -7.09 8.60
C ASP A 27 14.32 -5.66 8.03
N LEU A 28 14.06 -5.50 6.74
CA LEU A 28 13.95 -4.18 6.11
C LEU A 28 12.85 -3.31 6.75
N LEU A 29 11.65 -3.87 6.95
CA LEU A 29 10.53 -3.14 7.56
C LEU A 29 10.84 -2.66 8.98
N LEU A 30 11.60 -3.45 9.74
CA LEU A 30 12.05 -3.12 11.10
C LEU A 30 13.20 -2.11 11.11
N GLU A 31 14.22 -2.31 10.27
CA GLU A 31 15.38 -1.43 10.16
C GLU A 31 14.98 0.00 9.76
N GLU A 32 14.08 0.11 8.77
CA GLU A 32 13.56 1.39 8.28
C GLU A 32 12.40 1.94 9.15
N GLN A 33 11.99 1.21 10.19
CA GLN A 33 10.92 1.59 11.12
C GLN A 33 9.63 1.99 10.38
N VAL A 34 9.25 1.23 9.35
CA VAL A 34 8.18 1.60 8.42
C VAL A 34 6.86 1.84 9.15
N CYS A 35 6.44 0.91 10.00
CA CYS A 35 5.18 0.99 10.73
C CYS A 35 5.18 2.11 11.80
N GLU A 36 6.28 2.29 12.54
CA GLU A 36 6.41 3.38 13.51
C GLU A 36 6.39 4.76 12.84
N ASN A 37 7.08 4.90 11.70
CA ASN A 37 7.11 6.14 10.94
C ASN A 37 5.74 6.45 10.32
N LEU A 38 5.06 5.43 9.78
CA LEU A 38 3.69 5.55 9.27
C LEU A 38 2.72 6.00 10.38
N SER A 39 2.80 5.39 11.56
CA SER A 39 1.97 5.77 12.72
C SER A 39 2.18 7.24 13.10
N LYS A 40 3.44 7.69 13.24
CA LYS A 40 3.77 9.08 13.58
C LYS A 40 3.25 10.09 12.54
N LEU A 41 3.40 9.77 11.25
CA LEU A 41 2.97 10.68 10.19
C LEU A 41 1.44 10.78 10.08
N LEU A 42 0.71 9.72 10.45
CA LEU A 42 -0.76 9.69 10.45
C LEU A 42 -1.40 10.32 11.69
N ASP A 43 -0.70 10.39 12.81
CA ASP A 43 -1.26 10.75 14.13
C ASP A 43 -2.05 12.08 14.11
N THR A 44 -1.57 13.06 13.33
CA THR A 44 -2.14 14.41 13.31
C THR A 44 -3.39 14.57 12.45
N TRP A 45 -3.69 13.61 11.56
CA TRP A 45 -4.80 13.76 10.59
C TRP A 45 -5.63 12.50 10.35
N ALA A 46 -5.16 11.34 10.83
CA ALA A 46 -5.84 10.05 10.69
C ALA A 46 -5.54 9.17 11.92
N SER A 47 -5.94 9.61 13.11
CA SER A 47 -5.62 8.95 14.40
C SER A 47 -6.02 7.47 14.46
N GLY A 48 -7.13 7.08 13.83
CA GLY A 48 -7.52 5.67 13.72
C GLY A 48 -6.52 4.83 12.92
N ALA A 49 -6.03 5.36 11.80
CA ALA A 49 -5.00 4.71 10.99
C ALA A 49 -3.63 4.74 11.68
N ALA A 50 -3.32 5.82 12.40
CA ALA A 50 -2.10 5.92 13.22
C ALA A 50 -2.06 4.83 14.29
N LYS A 51 -3.21 4.58 14.96
CA LYS A 51 -3.35 3.49 15.93
C LYS A 51 -3.12 2.12 15.28
N ALA A 52 -3.75 1.87 14.13
CA ALA A 52 -3.57 0.61 13.39
C ALA A 52 -2.10 0.39 12.98
N ALA A 53 -1.42 1.42 12.47
CA ALA A 53 0.01 1.36 12.15
C ALA A 53 0.88 1.10 13.39
N GLY A 54 0.50 1.65 14.55
CA GLY A 54 1.14 1.35 15.82
C GLY A 54 0.96 -0.12 16.26
N GLU A 55 -0.23 -0.68 16.07
CA GLU A 55 -0.50 -2.11 16.31
C GLU A 55 0.30 -2.99 15.34
N MET A 56 0.41 -2.59 14.06
CA MET A 56 1.27 -3.26 13.09
C MET A 56 2.74 -3.26 13.53
N ALA A 57 3.25 -2.13 14.05
CA ALA A 57 4.63 -2.04 14.56
C ALA A 57 4.89 -3.00 15.73
N LEU A 58 3.90 -3.20 16.61
CA LEU A 58 3.99 -4.16 17.71
C LEU A 58 3.96 -5.60 17.21
N SER A 59 3.04 -5.94 16.30
CA SER A 59 2.92 -7.27 15.72
C SER A 59 4.14 -7.66 14.87
N LEU A 60 4.72 -6.71 14.12
CA LEU A 60 5.90 -6.95 13.28
C LEU A 60 7.10 -7.47 14.09
N LYS A 61 7.24 -7.02 15.34
CA LYS A 61 8.33 -7.45 16.25
C LYS A 61 8.21 -8.92 16.64
N THR A 62 6.99 -9.45 16.69
CA THR A 62 6.70 -10.81 17.19
C THR A 62 6.42 -11.81 16.08
N CYS A 63 5.99 -11.37 14.90
CA CYS A 63 5.75 -12.24 13.74
C CYS A 63 7.06 -12.77 13.14
N SER A 64 7.06 -13.98 12.58
CA SER A 64 8.18 -14.49 11.78
C SER A 64 8.10 -13.99 10.33
N GLN A 65 9.21 -14.06 9.60
CA GLN A 65 9.24 -13.81 8.15
C GLN A 65 8.28 -14.74 7.42
N ASP A 66 8.33 -16.05 7.72
CA ASP A 66 7.45 -17.04 7.08
C ASP A 66 5.97 -16.72 7.26
N GLN A 67 5.55 -16.28 8.45
CA GLN A 67 4.17 -15.91 8.71
C GLN A 67 3.75 -14.72 7.83
N LEU A 68 4.60 -13.69 7.71
CA LEU A 68 4.33 -12.53 6.87
C LEU A 68 4.23 -12.91 5.39
N SER A 69 5.15 -13.74 4.89
CA SER A 69 5.13 -14.20 3.49
C SER A 69 3.89 -15.04 3.19
N ILE A 70 3.47 -15.92 4.11
CA ILE A 70 2.26 -16.73 3.95
C ILE A 70 1.01 -15.83 3.92
N ASP A 71 0.89 -14.89 4.86
CA ASP A 71 -0.26 -14.00 4.94
C ASP A 71 -0.32 -13.07 3.72
N HIS A 72 0.82 -12.53 3.28
CA HIS A 72 0.91 -11.71 2.06
C HIS A 72 0.47 -12.50 0.82
N ALA A 73 0.96 -13.72 0.64
CA ALA A 73 0.59 -14.56 -0.49
C ALA A 73 -0.92 -14.89 -0.48
N ALA A 74 -1.48 -15.21 0.69
CA ALA A 74 -2.91 -15.51 0.84
C ALA A 74 -3.80 -14.29 0.58
N LEU A 75 -3.37 -13.09 0.97
CA LEU A 75 -4.11 -11.85 0.78
C LEU A 75 -4.04 -11.35 -0.68
N PHE A 76 -2.84 -11.37 -1.28
CA PHE A 76 -2.52 -10.55 -2.46
C PHE A 76 -2.01 -11.31 -3.69
N VAL A 77 -1.48 -12.54 -3.56
CA VAL A 77 -0.79 -13.23 -4.67
C VAL A 77 -1.52 -14.47 -5.22
N GLY A 78 -2.06 -15.33 -4.36
CA GLY A 78 -2.69 -16.59 -4.78
C GLY A 78 -1.75 -17.80 -4.62
N PRO A 79 -2.14 -19.01 -5.07
CA PRO A 79 -2.80 -19.31 -6.35
C PRO A 79 -4.33 -19.48 -6.29
N PHE A 80 -4.92 -19.34 -5.10
CA PHE A 80 -6.37 -19.42 -4.90
C PHE A 80 -7.03 -18.04 -5.06
N GLU A 81 -8.35 -17.98 -4.89
CA GLU A 81 -9.08 -16.71 -4.89
C GLU A 81 -8.48 -15.76 -3.83
N LEU A 82 -8.06 -14.58 -4.28
CA LEU A 82 -7.47 -13.57 -3.43
C LEU A 82 -8.49 -13.05 -2.42
N ILE A 83 -8.12 -13.09 -1.14
CA ILE A 83 -8.96 -12.56 -0.05
C ILE A 83 -9.12 -11.04 -0.22
N ALA A 84 -8.07 -10.34 -0.63
CA ALA A 84 -8.03 -8.89 -0.73
C ALA A 84 -7.16 -8.45 -1.91
N ALA A 85 -7.55 -8.78 -3.13
CA ALA A 85 -6.79 -8.44 -4.34
C ALA A 85 -6.32 -6.97 -4.34
N PRO A 86 -5.04 -6.66 -4.61
CA PRO A 86 -4.49 -5.32 -4.41
C PRO A 86 -4.76 -4.35 -5.58
N TYR A 87 -5.79 -4.60 -6.38
CA TYR A 87 -6.11 -3.85 -7.60
C TYR A 87 -7.44 -3.11 -7.46
N GLY A 88 -7.45 -1.81 -7.74
CA GLY A 88 -8.65 -0.98 -7.63
C GLY A 88 -9.82 -1.47 -8.51
N SER A 89 -9.52 -1.96 -9.70
CA SER A 89 -10.48 -2.51 -10.67
C SER A 89 -11.31 -3.66 -10.11
N VAL A 90 -10.73 -4.53 -9.29
CA VAL A 90 -11.43 -5.68 -8.67
C VAL A 90 -12.61 -5.23 -7.80
N TYR A 91 -12.55 -4.04 -7.22
CA TYR A 91 -13.59 -3.50 -6.34
C TYR A 91 -14.56 -2.54 -7.04
N LYS A 92 -14.13 -1.92 -8.15
CA LYS A 92 -14.93 -0.91 -8.87
C LYS A 92 -15.68 -1.48 -10.06
N GLU A 93 -15.21 -2.57 -10.63
CA GLU A 93 -15.81 -3.16 -11.82
C GLU A 93 -16.69 -4.36 -11.47
N GLN A 94 -17.88 -4.42 -12.10
CA GLN A 94 -18.85 -5.50 -11.85
C GLN A 94 -18.34 -6.89 -12.25
N TYR A 95 -17.38 -6.92 -13.17
CA TYR A 95 -16.65 -8.12 -13.54
C TYR A 95 -15.24 -7.93 -13.00
N ARG A 96 -14.75 -8.85 -12.16
CA ARG A 96 -13.39 -8.85 -11.60
C ARG A 96 -12.34 -9.06 -12.71
N GLN A 97 -12.24 -8.12 -13.65
CA GLN A 97 -11.31 -8.11 -14.77
C GLN A 97 -10.15 -7.20 -14.41
N VAL A 98 -8.94 -7.69 -14.62
CA VAL A 98 -7.70 -6.91 -14.47
C VAL A 98 -7.49 -6.12 -15.78
N MET A 99 -7.07 -4.85 -15.69
CA MET A 99 -6.93 -3.91 -16.82
C MET A 99 -8.25 -3.45 -17.45
N GLY A 100 -9.29 -3.26 -16.63
CA GLY A 100 -10.55 -2.71 -17.08
C GLY A 100 -10.55 -1.19 -17.27
N GLU A 101 -11.73 -0.61 -17.47
CA GLU A 101 -11.91 0.84 -17.72
C GLU A 101 -11.30 1.69 -16.60
N THR A 102 -11.42 1.24 -15.35
CA THR A 102 -10.90 1.97 -14.19
C THR A 102 -9.38 1.95 -14.12
N THR A 103 -8.72 0.89 -14.60
CA THR A 103 -7.26 0.82 -14.73
C THR A 103 -6.75 1.80 -15.80
N ILE A 104 -7.49 1.96 -16.90
CA ILE A 104 -7.16 2.94 -17.95
C ILE A 104 -7.27 4.37 -17.43
N ASP A 105 -8.27 4.67 -16.63
CA ASP A 105 -8.45 6.00 -16.04
C ASP A 105 -7.29 6.35 -15.07
N VAL A 106 -6.79 5.38 -14.31
CA VAL A 106 -5.60 5.58 -13.47
C VAL A 106 -4.36 5.87 -14.32
N LEU A 107 -4.16 5.13 -15.41
CA LEU A 107 -3.04 5.39 -16.34
C LEU A 107 -3.10 6.81 -16.92
N ARG A 108 -4.28 7.25 -17.37
CA ARG A 108 -4.49 8.61 -17.87
C ARG A 108 -4.20 9.67 -16.81
N PHE A 109 -4.63 9.44 -15.58
CA PHE A 109 -4.37 10.36 -14.48
C PHE A 109 -2.86 10.57 -14.24
N TYR A 110 -2.08 9.48 -14.27
CA TYR A 110 -0.63 9.60 -14.18
C TYR A 110 -0.02 10.35 -15.37
N GLN A 111 -0.47 10.08 -16.59
CA GLN A 111 0.01 10.77 -17.80
C GLN A 111 -0.31 12.27 -17.77
N ASP A 112 -1.52 12.65 -17.34
CA ASP A 112 -1.96 14.04 -17.19
C ASP A 112 -1.14 14.77 -16.12
N ALA A 113 -0.67 14.05 -15.10
CA ALA A 113 0.27 14.55 -14.09
C ALA A 113 1.73 14.60 -14.56
N GLY A 114 2.02 14.17 -15.79
CA GLY A 114 3.37 14.11 -16.36
C GLY A 114 4.23 12.95 -15.85
N LEU A 115 3.60 11.91 -15.29
CA LEU A 115 4.28 10.72 -14.78
C LEU A 115 4.28 9.61 -15.83
N ALA A 116 5.47 9.08 -16.14
CA ALA A 116 5.60 7.85 -16.91
C ALA A 116 5.54 6.64 -15.96
N VAL A 117 4.58 5.77 -16.18
CA VAL A 117 4.29 4.62 -15.31
C VAL A 117 4.81 3.36 -16.00
N GLU A 118 6.09 3.06 -15.78
CA GLU A 118 6.75 1.84 -16.27
C GLU A 118 6.80 0.78 -15.16
N ILE A 119 5.63 0.32 -14.72
CA ILE A 119 5.51 -0.71 -13.66
C ILE A 119 5.16 -2.05 -14.31
N LYS A 120 5.65 -3.15 -13.72
CA LYS A 120 5.30 -4.52 -14.15
C LYS A 120 3.85 -4.88 -13.83
N GLU A 121 3.32 -4.29 -12.77
CA GLU A 121 1.94 -4.50 -12.33
C GLU A 121 0.99 -3.51 -13.01
N PRO A 122 -0.32 -3.85 -13.12
CA PRO A 122 -1.36 -2.91 -13.48
C PRO A 122 -1.24 -1.58 -12.71
N PRO A 123 -1.47 -0.43 -13.36
CA PRO A 123 -1.28 0.89 -12.74
C PRO A 123 -2.28 1.19 -11.61
N ASP A 124 -3.34 0.38 -11.46
CA ASP A 124 -4.30 0.46 -10.37
C ASP A 124 -3.96 -0.45 -9.18
N HIS A 125 -2.76 -1.03 -9.16
CA HIS A 125 -2.21 -1.64 -7.95
C HIS A 125 -2.11 -0.58 -6.84
N ILE A 126 -2.41 -0.97 -5.60
CA ILE A 126 -2.47 -0.03 -4.45
C ILE A 126 -1.09 0.52 -4.02
N ALA A 127 -0.02 -0.17 -4.40
CA ALA A 127 1.37 0.13 -4.05
C ALA A 127 2.16 0.84 -5.16
#